data_AF-A0A2M9ZJ97-F1
#
_entry.id   AF-A0A2M9ZJ97-F1
#
_cell.length_a   1.000
_cell.length_b   1.000
_cell.length_c   1.000
_cell.angle_alpha   90.00
_cell.angle_beta   90.00
_cell.angle_gamma   90.00
#
_symmetry.space_group_name_H-M   'P 1'
#
loop_
_entity.id
_entity.type
_entity.pdbx_description
1 polymer ?
#
loop_
_entity_poly.entity_id
_entity_poly.type
_entity_poly.pdbx_seq_one_letter_code
_entity_poly.pdbx_strand_id
1 'polypeptide(L)'
;MSSFASNKSLLEIARELGNYSPGGSGNQVLEALSKLDLEEAEVQGLIQAKNHEETPSSFPGVAGFMRLVQQNRQQTNQAYEEAMARYSTVNSMTAKRKPTEDEAKLKQTLTDYILKVESVFEKNDLMDESLLKELNRFITGLDSSELLSENNISSLMLSPKVSSAIQPFFKKLAECYDEYSKIHPVLNRLIRISNYVIEDAGK
;
A
#
# COMPACT_ATOMS: atom_id res chain seq x y z
N MET A 1 -5.56 11.08 24.56
CA MET A 1 -4.50 11.46 23.60
C MET A 1 -3.95 10.16 23.07
N SER A 2 -4.18 9.82 21.80
CA SER A 2 -3.57 8.61 21.24
C SER A 2 -2.08 8.89 21.06
N SER A 3 -1.25 8.05 21.67
CA SER A 3 0.16 7.98 21.32
C SER A 3 0.18 7.45 19.90
N PHE A 4 0.54 8.29 18.92
CA PHE A 4 0.85 7.76 17.61
C PHE A 4 2.04 6.79 17.72
N ALA A 5 2.12 5.81 16.81
CA ALA A 5 3.26 4.95 16.51
C ALA A 5 4.64 5.50 16.96
N SER A 6 5.55 4.62 17.40
CA SER A 6 6.87 4.96 17.95
C SER A 6 7.45 6.27 17.39
N ASN A 7 7.55 7.31 18.22
CA ASN A 7 8.03 8.64 17.82
C ASN A 7 9.41 8.57 17.14
N LYS A 8 10.21 7.57 17.50
CA LYS A 8 11.48 7.25 16.84
C LYS A 8 11.29 6.90 15.36
N SER A 9 10.35 6.03 15.02
CA SER A 9 10.03 5.65 13.64
C SER A 9 9.50 6.85 12.85
N LEU A 10 8.62 7.66 13.44
CA LEU A 10 8.12 8.89 12.82
C LEU A 10 9.26 9.88 12.52
N LEU A 11 10.20 10.03 13.45
CA LEU A 11 11.38 10.88 13.25
C LEU A 11 12.30 10.33 12.15
N GLU A 12 12.51 9.02 12.07
CA GLU A 12 13.26 8.37 11.00
C GLU A 12 12.63 8.65 9.64
N ILE A 13 11.30 8.49 9.51
CA ILE A 13 10.56 8.82 8.27
C ILE A 13 10.75 10.29 7.89
N ALA A 14 10.64 11.21 8.85
CA ALA A 14 10.84 12.63 8.59
C ALA A 14 12.26 12.95 8.11
N ARG A 15 13.28 12.28 8.65
CA ARG A 15 14.68 12.44 8.22
C ARG A 15 14.91 11.91 6.81
N GLU A 16 14.39 10.71 6.51
CA GLU A 16 14.48 10.15 5.15
C GLU A 16 13.73 11.03 4.14
N LEU A 17 12.60 11.62 4.53
CA LEU A 17 11.91 12.62 3.73
C LEU A 17 12.73 13.88 3.53
N GLY A 18 13.47 14.36 4.53
CA GLY A 18 14.37 15.51 4.39
C GLY A 18 15.53 15.25 3.42
N ASN A 19 16.01 14.01 3.35
CA ASN A 19 17.06 13.57 2.43
C ASN A 19 16.54 13.15 1.05
N TYR A 20 15.22 12.98 0.92
CA TYR A 20 14.59 12.57 -0.34
C TYR A 20 14.84 13.62 -1.43
N SER A 21 15.42 13.17 -2.55
CA SER A 21 15.64 14.00 -3.73
C SER A 21 14.55 13.71 -4.77
N PRO A 22 13.84 14.72 -5.29
CA PRO A 22 12.85 14.53 -6.35
C PRO A 22 13.49 13.87 -7.59
N GLY A 23 13.04 12.67 -7.96
CA GLY A 23 13.61 11.87 -9.04
C GLY A 23 14.58 10.76 -8.58
N GLY A 24 14.89 10.69 -7.28
CA GLY A 24 15.54 9.54 -6.64
C GLY A 24 14.52 8.46 -6.23
N SER A 25 14.99 7.26 -5.88
CA SER A 25 14.08 6.20 -5.42
C SER A 25 13.51 6.55 -4.05
N GLY A 26 12.19 6.57 -3.91
CA GLY A 26 11.50 6.76 -2.62
C GLY A 26 11.66 5.58 -1.64
N ASN A 27 12.45 4.57 -2.00
CA ASN A 27 12.56 3.30 -1.30
C ASN A 27 12.99 3.44 0.16
N GLN A 28 13.92 4.35 0.47
CA GLN A 28 14.37 4.57 1.86
C GLN A 28 13.23 5.10 2.76
N VAL A 29 12.39 5.99 2.22
CA VAL A 29 11.22 6.49 2.95
C VAL A 29 10.17 5.39 3.11
N LEU A 30 9.92 4.60 2.07
CA LEU A 30 8.97 3.47 2.12
C LEU A 30 9.46 2.35 3.07
N GLU A 31 10.78 2.14 3.16
CA GLU A 31 11.40 1.23 4.11
C GLU A 31 11.26 1.75 5.55
N ALA A 32 11.52 3.04 5.78
CA ALA A 32 11.28 3.67 7.09
C ALA A 32 9.80 3.58 7.49
N LEU A 33 8.88 3.83 6.55
CA LEU A 33 7.44 3.66 6.75
C LEU A 33 7.09 2.23 7.15
N SER A 34 7.73 1.21 6.55
CA SER A 34 7.43 -0.19 6.85
C SER A 34 7.71 -0.60 8.31
N LYS A 35 8.61 0.14 8.99
CA LYS A 35 8.96 -0.01 10.41
C LYS A 35 8.01 0.75 11.35
N LEU A 36 7.05 1.49 10.80
CA LEU A 36 6.00 2.12 11.57
C LEU A 36 4.99 1.06 11.99
N ASP A 37 4.94 0.78 13.28
CA ASP A 37 3.95 -0.10 13.87
C ASP A 37 2.70 0.72 14.21
N LEU A 38 1.56 0.25 13.71
CA LEU A 38 0.25 0.83 13.99
C LEU A 38 -0.49 -0.09 14.98
N GLU A 39 -0.90 0.46 16.10
CA GLU A 39 -1.80 -0.19 17.03
C GLU A 39 -3.20 -0.34 16.41
N GLU A 40 -3.97 -1.31 16.91
CA GLU A 40 -5.32 -1.59 16.40
C GLU A 40 -6.23 -0.36 16.47
N ALA A 41 -6.18 0.40 17.56
CA ALA A 41 -6.96 1.63 17.71
C ALA A 41 -6.60 2.70 16.67
N GLU A 42 -5.31 2.80 16.30
CA GLU A 42 -4.85 3.73 15.27
C GLU A 42 -5.32 3.30 13.89
N VAL A 43 -5.21 2.01 13.57
CA VAL A 43 -5.73 1.44 12.33
C VAL A 43 -7.22 1.74 12.18
N GLN A 44 -8.01 1.52 13.23
CA GLN A 44 -9.45 1.82 13.20
C GLN A 44 -9.72 3.31 13.01
N GLY A 45 -8.97 4.19 13.69
CA GLY A 45 -9.09 5.64 13.52
C GLY A 45 -8.79 6.09 12.08
N LEU A 46 -7.73 5.54 11.47
CA LEU A 46 -7.35 5.83 10.08
C LEU A 46 -8.40 5.34 9.07
N ILE A 47 -8.98 4.16 9.31
CA ILE A 47 -10.07 3.62 8.47
C ILE A 47 -11.33 4.48 8.60
N GLN A 48 -11.68 4.94 9.80
CA GLN A 48 -12.81 5.84 10.01
C GLN A 48 -12.60 7.16 9.29
N ALA A 49 -11.44 7.80 9.45
CA ALA A 49 -11.09 9.04 8.75
C ALA A 49 -11.19 8.88 7.23
N LYS A 50 -10.65 7.77 6.67
CA LYS A 50 -10.80 7.41 5.26
C LYS A 50 -12.25 7.33 4.82
N ASN A 51 -13.11 6.67 5.61
CA ASN A 51 -14.53 6.49 5.30
C ASN A 51 -15.32 7.79 5.34
N HIS A 52 -14.85 8.79 6.10
CA HIS A 52 -15.39 10.14 6.13
C HIS A 52 -14.75 11.07 5.07
N GLU A 53 -13.90 10.54 4.19
CA GLU A 53 -13.11 11.31 3.21
C GLU A 53 -12.23 12.41 3.85
N GLU A 54 -11.84 12.21 5.11
CA GLU A 54 -11.01 13.15 5.85
C GLU A 54 -9.52 12.95 5.52
N THR A 55 -8.87 14.02 5.09
CA THR A 55 -7.41 14.03 4.92
C THR A 55 -6.75 14.34 6.26
N PRO A 56 -5.78 13.54 6.72
CA PRO A 56 -5.08 13.82 7.97
C PRO A 56 -4.39 15.19 7.92
N SER A 57 -4.56 15.96 8.99
CA SER A 57 -3.97 17.29 9.15
C SER A 57 -2.62 17.26 9.88
N SER A 58 -2.17 16.08 10.31
CA SER A 58 -0.89 15.89 10.99
C SER A 58 0.03 14.97 10.19
N PHE A 59 1.34 15.20 10.31
CA PHE A 59 2.35 14.34 9.70
C PHE A 59 2.23 12.87 10.14
N PRO A 60 2.06 12.55 11.44
CA PRO A 60 1.82 11.17 11.87
C PRO A 60 0.58 10.54 11.25
N GLY A 61 -0.51 11.31 11.08
CA GLY A 61 -1.72 10.81 10.45
C GLY A 61 -1.51 10.43 8.98
N VAL A 62 -0.75 11.25 8.23
CA VAL A 62 -0.41 10.94 6.83
C VAL A 62 0.53 9.73 6.75
N ALA A 63 1.59 9.70 7.56
CA ALA A 63 2.52 8.58 7.61
C ALA A 63 1.82 7.27 8.01
N GLY A 64 0.93 7.34 9.01
CA GLY A 64 0.12 6.21 9.44
C GLY A 64 -0.81 5.69 8.35
N PHE A 65 -1.46 6.58 7.59
CA PHE A 65 -2.30 6.14 6.47
C PHE A 65 -1.49 5.51 5.33
N MET A 66 -0.35 6.10 4.97
CA MET A 66 0.55 5.50 3.97
C MET A 66 0.98 4.10 4.42
N ARG A 67 1.33 3.93 5.71
CA ARG A 67 1.66 2.63 6.28
C ARG A 67 0.48 1.65 6.22
N LEU A 68 -0.73 2.09 6.55
CA LEU A 68 -1.93 1.26 6.46
C LEU A 68 -2.15 0.73 5.04
N VAL A 69 -2.00 1.58 4.02
CA VAL A 69 -2.11 1.15 2.62
C VAL A 69 -0.97 0.21 2.23
N GLN A 70 0.26 0.49 2.68
CA GLN A 70 1.41 -0.38 2.45
C GLN A 70 1.22 -1.78 3.04
N GLN A 71 0.66 -1.91 4.25
CA GLN A 71 0.34 -3.21 4.86
C GLN A 71 -0.65 -4.00 4.00
N ASN A 72 -1.71 -3.33 3.54
CA ASN A 72 -2.73 -3.95 2.70
C ASN A 72 -2.17 -4.39 1.32
N ARG A 73 -1.30 -3.54 0.73
CA ARG A 73 -0.56 -3.85 -0.49
C ARG A 73 0.33 -5.08 -0.30
N GLN A 74 1.08 -5.15 0.81
CA GLN A 74 1.97 -6.29 1.12
C GLN A 74 1.19 -7.62 1.20
N GLN A 75 0.03 -7.63 1.88
CA GLN A 75 -0.84 -8.81 1.95
C GLN A 75 -1.40 -9.20 0.58
N THR A 76 -1.80 -8.21 -0.22
CA THR A 76 -2.28 -8.45 -1.59
C THR A 76 -1.15 -8.99 -2.48
N ASN A 77 0.07 -8.49 -2.33
CA ASN A 77 1.24 -8.93 -3.09
C ASN A 77 1.56 -10.41 -2.84
N GLN A 78 1.45 -10.89 -1.61
CA GLN A 78 1.64 -12.32 -1.30
C GLN A 78 0.63 -13.20 -2.06
N ALA A 79 -0.66 -12.84 -2.02
CA ALA A 79 -1.70 -13.55 -2.75
C ALA A 79 -1.51 -13.43 -4.28
N TYR A 80 -1.00 -12.30 -4.76
CA TYR A 80 -0.68 -12.08 -6.17
C TYR A 80 0.44 -13.02 -6.66
N GLU A 81 1.55 -13.13 -5.93
CA GLU A 81 2.66 -14.03 -6.26
C GLU A 81 2.19 -15.49 -6.27
N GLU A 82 1.38 -15.90 -5.31
CA GLU A 82 0.79 -17.24 -5.29
C GLU A 82 -0.15 -17.47 -6.50
N ALA A 83 -1.00 -16.51 -6.84
CA ALA A 83 -1.87 -16.60 -8.01
C ALA A 83 -1.09 -16.71 -9.33
N MET A 84 0.01 -15.96 -9.48
CA MET A 84 0.93 -16.10 -10.61
C MET A 84 1.55 -17.49 -10.66
N ALA A 85 1.99 -18.02 -9.52
CA ALA A 85 2.55 -19.38 -9.45
C ALA A 85 1.53 -20.42 -9.92
N ARG A 86 0.28 -20.31 -9.47
CA ARG A 86 -0.82 -21.20 -9.89
C ARG A 86 -1.14 -21.06 -11.37
N TYR A 87 -1.20 -19.83 -11.89
CA TYR A 87 -1.37 -19.59 -13.32
C TYR A 87 -0.26 -20.30 -14.13
N SER A 88 1.00 -20.16 -13.72
CA SER A 88 2.16 -20.81 -14.37
C SER A 88 2.03 -22.34 -14.37
N THR A 89 1.61 -22.94 -13.24
CA THR A 89 1.36 -24.38 -13.14
C THR A 89 0.28 -24.84 -14.10
N VAL A 90 -0.92 -24.22 -14.06
CA VAL A 90 -2.04 -24.59 -14.94
C VAL A 90 -1.67 -24.37 -16.41
N ASN A 91 -0.92 -23.30 -16.71
CA ASN A 91 -0.42 -23.04 -18.05
C ASN A 91 0.52 -24.14 -18.55
N SER A 92 1.43 -24.61 -17.70
CA SER A 92 2.35 -25.68 -18.04
C SER A 92 1.64 -27.02 -18.27
N MET A 93 0.66 -27.35 -17.43
CA MET A 93 -0.14 -28.58 -17.57
C MET A 93 -0.94 -28.61 -18.88
N THR A 94 -1.47 -27.46 -19.29
CA THR A 94 -2.29 -27.30 -20.48
C THR A 94 -1.49 -26.99 -21.75
N ALA A 95 -0.15 -26.88 -21.66
CA ALA A 95 0.68 -26.56 -22.82
C ALA A 95 0.78 -27.73 -23.83
N LYS A 96 0.68 -28.98 -23.35
CA LYS A 96 0.86 -30.19 -24.18
C LYS A 96 -0.45 -30.91 -24.51
N ARG A 97 -1.60 -30.43 -24.02
CA ARG A 97 -2.93 -31.00 -24.29
C ARG A 97 -3.97 -29.91 -24.39
N LYS A 98 -5.12 -30.24 -24.97
CA LYS A 98 -6.27 -29.33 -24.94
C LYS A 98 -6.69 -29.10 -23.48
N PRO A 99 -6.83 -27.85 -23.01
CA PRO A 99 -7.36 -27.57 -21.68
C PRO A 99 -8.83 -27.99 -21.59
N THR A 100 -9.24 -28.42 -20.40
CA THR A 100 -10.66 -28.54 -20.06
C THR A 100 -11.29 -27.16 -19.96
N GLU A 101 -12.63 -27.09 -19.93
CA GLU A 101 -13.35 -25.82 -19.78
C GLU A 101 -13.00 -25.12 -18.47
N ASP A 102 -12.91 -25.88 -17.37
CA ASP A 102 -12.58 -25.36 -16.05
C ASP A 102 -11.15 -24.78 -15.99
N GLU A 103 -10.18 -25.47 -16.60
CA GLU A 103 -8.80 -24.97 -16.69
C GLU A 103 -8.71 -23.70 -17.55
N ALA A 104 -9.40 -23.66 -18.68
CA ALA A 104 -9.41 -22.49 -19.55
C ALA A 104 -10.02 -21.28 -18.82
N LYS A 105 -11.16 -21.47 -18.14
CA LYS A 105 -11.84 -20.43 -17.36
C LYS A 105 -11.01 -19.97 -16.17
N LEU A 106 -10.35 -20.89 -15.48
CA LEU A 106 -9.45 -20.57 -14.36
C LEU A 106 -8.26 -19.73 -14.84
N LYS A 107 -7.60 -20.13 -15.94
CA LYS A 107 -6.48 -19.36 -16.52
C LYS A 107 -6.91 -17.95 -16.87
N GLN A 108 -8.04 -17.79 -17.57
CA GLN A 108 -8.56 -16.47 -17.92
C GLN A 108 -8.83 -15.63 -16.67
N THR A 109 -9.52 -16.20 -15.68
CA THR A 109 -9.88 -15.48 -14.45
C THR A 109 -8.64 -15.10 -13.64
N LEU A 110 -7.63 -15.96 -13.56
CA LEU A 110 -6.35 -15.65 -12.92
C LEU A 110 -5.65 -14.49 -13.64
N THR A 111 -5.54 -14.55 -14.97
CA THR A 111 -4.94 -13.47 -15.76
C THR A 111 -5.65 -12.14 -15.53
N ASP A 112 -6.98 -12.11 -15.58
CA ASP A 112 -7.76 -10.88 -15.39
C ASP A 112 -7.49 -10.24 -14.02
N TYR A 113 -7.41 -11.05 -12.96
CA TYR A 113 -7.14 -10.56 -11.61
C TYR A 113 -5.68 -10.19 -11.38
N ILE A 114 -4.72 -10.89 -12.00
CA ILE A 114 -3.29 -10.53 -12.01
C ILE A 114 -3.13 -9.13 -12.61
N LEU A 115 -3.65 -8.92 -13.82
CA LEU A 115 -3.59 -7.61 -14.51
C LEU A 115 -4.29 -6.51 -13.71
N LYS A 116 -5.41 -6.85 -13.05
CA LYS A 116 -6.12 -5.91 -12.19
C LYS A 116 -5.25 -5.46 -11.02
N VAL A 117 -4.56 -6.39 -10.34
CA VAL A 117 -3.67 -6.07 -9.22
C VAL A 117 -2.49 -5.21 -9.68
N GLU A 118 -1.84 -5.56 -10.79
CA GLU A 118 -0.75 -4.78 -11.36
C GLU A 118 -1.18 -3.33 -11.59
N SER A 119 -2.37 -3.12 -12.16
CA SER A 119 -2.92 -1.77 -12.33
C SER A 119 -3.11 -1.02 -11.01
N VAL A 120 -3.50 -1.70 -9.92
CA VAL A 120 -3.59 -1.06 -8.60
C VAL A 120 -2.22 -0.73 -8.03
N PHE A 121 -1.22 -1.62 -8.21
CA PHE A 121 0.16 -1.36 -7.81
C PHE A 121 0.73 -0.12 -8.51
N GLU A 122 0.56 0.00 -9.83
CA GLU A 122 1.01 1.17 -10.59
C GLU A 122 0.35 2.46 -10.09
N LYS A 123 -0.97 2.45 -9.86
CA LYS A 123 -1.67 3.61 -9.31
C LYS A 123 -1.14 4.00 -7.93
N ASN A 124 -0.91 3.00 -7.06
CA ASN A 124 -0.38 3.21 -5.72
C ASN A 124 1.03 3.81 -5.76
N ASP A 125 1.92 3.27 -6.61
CA ASP A 125 3.29 3.78 -6.78
C ASP A 125 3.31 5.26 -7.21
N LEU A 126 2.43 5.65 -8.14
CA LEU A 126 2.27 7.04 -8.55
C LEU A 126 1.80 7.96 -7.42
N MET A 127 0.91 7.46 -6.55
CA MET A 127 0.39 8.23 -5.41
C MET A 127 1.44 8.35 -4.31
N ASP A 128 2.16 7.28 -4.01
CA ASP A 128 3.27 7.29 -3.07
C ASP A 128 4.33 8.28 -3.54
N GLU A 129 4.76 8.24 -4.81
CA GLU A 129 5.74 9.20 -5.35
C GLU A 129 5.25 10.66 -5.20
N SER A 130 3.98 10.91 -5.50
CA SER A 130 3.38 12.26 -5.39
C SER A 130 3.32 12.74 -3.94
N LEU A 131 2.91 11.88 -3.01
CA LEU A 131 2.88 12.19 -1.58
C LEU A 131 4.27 12.43 -1.02
N LEU A 132 5.25 11.59 -1.36
CA LEU A 132 6.63 11.74 -0.92
C LEU A 132 7.22 13.08 -1.37
N LYS A 133 6.93 13.53 -2.59
CA LYS A 133 7.35 14.86 -3.08
C LYS A 133 6.76 16.00 -2.27
N GLU A 134 5.45 15.98 -1.99
CA GLU A 134 4.83 17.05 -1.20
C GLU A 134 5.25 17.01 0.27
N LEU A 135 5.45 15.82 0.85
CA LEU A 135 5.95 15.66 2.21
C LEU A 135 7.41 16.11 2.34
N ASN A 136 8.26 15.81 1.36
CA ASN A 136 9.62 16.34 1.30
C ASN A 136 9.63 17.87 1.27
N ARG A 137 8.81 18.50 0.42
CA ARG A 137 8.66 19.98 0.39
C ARG A 137 8.18 20.53 1.71
N PHE A 138 7.26 19.83 2.38
CA PHE A 138 6.81 20.21 3.71
C PHE A 138 7.96 20.18 4.72
N ILE A 139 8.67 19.05 4.85
CA ILE A 139 9.76 18.88 5.81
C ILE A 139 10.91 19.85 5.55
N THR A 140 11.35 19.98 4.29
CA THR A 140 12.45 20.88 3.91
C THR A 140 12.07 22.36 3.97
N GLY A 141 10.78 22.67 3.88
CA GLY A 141 10.24 24.02 4.05
C GLY A 141 10.00 24.42 5.51
N LEU A 142 10.26 23.55 6.49
CA LEU A 142 10.21 23.92 7.91
C LEU A 142 11.46 24.73 8.26
N ASP A 143 11.24 25.97 8.72
CA ASP A 143 12.31 26.86 9.24
C ASP A 143 13.09 26.24 10.42
N SER A 144 12.57 25.17 11.01
CA SER A 144 13.15 24.48 12.17
C SER A 144 13.18 22.96 12.01
N SER A 145 13.39 22.47 10.77
CA SER A 145 13.50 21.03 10.47
C SER A 145 14.56 20.32 11.33
N GLU A 146 15.66 21.01 11.63
CA GLU A 146 16.75 20.57 12.51
C GLU A 146 16.36 20.41 14.00
N LEU A 147 15.23 21.01 14.42
CA LEU A 147 14.70 20.89 15.77
C LEU A 147 13.68 19.75 15.92
N LEU A 148 13.40 19.00 14.83
CA LEU A 148 12.55 17.81 14.91
C LEU A 148 13.21 16.75 15.80
N SER A 149 12.43 16.22 16.73
CA SER A 149 12.86 15.23 17.72
C SER A 149 11.71 14.30 18.09
N GLU A 150 12.02 13.23 18.81
CA GLU A 150 11.02 12.28 19.30
C GLU A 150 9.98 12.95 20.23
N ASN A 151 10.31 14.11 20.82
CA ASN A 151 9.43 14.83 21.72
C ASN A 151 8.35 15.66 21.00
N ASN A 152 8.57 16.05 19.74
CA ASN A 152 7.68 16.96 19.03
C ASN A 152 7.10 16.40 17.73
N ILE A 153 7.68 15.33 17.17
CA ILE A 153 7.27 14.79 15.87
C ILE A 153 5.82 14.30 15.83
N SER A 154 5.30 13.76 16.94
CA SER A 154 3.91 13.32 17.05
C SER A 154 2.90 14.45 17.02
N SER A 155 3.34 15.68 17.27
CA SER A 155 2.51 16.90 17.25
C SER A 155 2.75 17.74 15.98
N LEU A 156 3.52 17.23 15.02
CA LEU A 156 3.83 17.97 13.80
C LEU A 156 2.59 18.08 12.91
N MET A 157 2.03 19.29 12.84
CA MET A 157 0.86 19.61 12.03
C MET A 157 1.26 20.05 10.63
N LEU A 158 0.46 19.64 9.64
CA LEU A 158 0.59 20.10 8.27
C LEU A 158 -0.03 21.50 8.15
N SER A 159 0.58 22.35 7.32
CA SER A 159 -0.07 23.60 6.95
C SER A 159 -1.32 23.32 6.10
N PRO A 160 -2.32 24.23 6.09
CA PRO A 160 -3.49 24.10 5.21
C PRO A 160 -3.09 23.96 3.73
N LYS A 161 -2.04 24.67 3.31
CA LYS A 161 -1.51 24.59 1.94
C LYS A 161 -1.04 23.17 1.59
N VAL A 162 -0.27 22.54 2.48
CA VAL A 162 0.22 21.17 2.28
C VAL A 162 -0.95 20.19 2.33
N SER A 163 -1.88 20.35 3.28
CA SER A 163 -3.07 19.51 3.41
C SER A 163 -3.90 19.50 2.11
N SER A 164 -4.15 20.67 1.53
CA SER A 164 -4.85 20.78 0.24
C SER A 164 -4.07 20.19 -0.93
N ALA A 165 -2.73 20.27 -0.90
CA ALA A 165 -1.88 19.72 -1.95
C ALA A 165 -1.88 18.18 -1.95
N ILE A 166 -1.91 17.56 -0.76
CA ILE A 166 -1.86 16.09 -0.63
C ILE A 166 -3.24 15.43 -0.74
N GLN A 167 -4.33 16.14 -0.45
CA GLN A 167 -5.70 15.64 -0.48
C GLN A 167 -6.06 14.80 -1.74
N PRO A 168 -5.78 15.25 -2.99
CA PRO A 168 -6.12 14.46 -4.17
C PRO A 168 -5.35 13.13 -4.25
N PHE A 169 -4.10 13.09 -3.77
CA PHE A 169 -3.31 11.86 -3.74
C PHE A 169 -3.79 10.93 -2.63
N PHE A 170 -4.16 11.50 -1.48
CA PHE A 170 -4.73 10.76 -0.36
C PHE A 170 -6.03 10.05 -0.75
N LYS A 171 -6.92 10.74 -1.46
CA LYS A 171 -8.17 10.16 -1.97
C LYS A 171 -7.92 8.95 -2.87
N LYS A 172 -6.99 9.06 -3.82
CA LYS A 172 -6.62 7.96 -4.71
C LYS A 172 -5.91 6.82 -3.96
N LEU A 173 -5.13 7.13 -2.93
CA LEU A 173 -4.49 6.12 -2.09
C LEU A 173 -5.54 5.36 -1.26
N ALA A 174 -6.58 6.05 -0.79
CA ALA A 174 -7.75 5.42 -0.17
C ALA A 174 -8.52 4.50 -1.12
N GLU A 175 -8.69 4.91 -2.39
CA GLU A 175 -9.25 4.04 -3.44
C GLU A 175 -8.40 2.77 -3.63
N CYS A 176 -7.06 2.89 -3.64
CA CYS A 176 -6.16 1.75 -3.72
C CYS A 176 -6.34 0.79 -2.53
N TYR A 177 -6.45 1.33 -1.31
CA TYR A 177 -6.74 0.53 -0.12
C TYR A 177 -8.05 -0.26 -0.26
N ASP A 178 -9.11 0.38 -0.75
CA ASP A 178 -10.40 -0.29 -0.96
C ASP A 178 -10.33 -1.34 -2.08
N GLU A 179 -9.56 -1.09 -3.14
CA GLU A 179 -9.30 -2.05 -4.22
C GLU A 179 -8.53 -3.28 -3.70
N TYR A 180 -7.46 -3.09 -2.93
CA TYR A 180 -6.71 -4.20 -2.30
C TYR A 180 -7.61 -5.04 -1.39
N SER A 181 -8.40 -4.39 -0.54
CA SER A 181 -9.33 -5.06 0.39
C SER A 181 -10.39 -5.92 -0.33
N LYS A 182 -10.78 -5.53 -1.55
CA LYS A 182 -11.71 -6.29 -2.39
C LYS A 182 -11.02 -7.41 -3.17
N ILE A 183 -9.80 -7.17 -3.68
CA ILE A 183 -9.11 -8.12 -4.54
C ILE A 183 -8.47 -9.26 -3.74
N HIS A 184 -7.84 -8.97 -2.60
CA HIS A 184 -7.16 -9.94 -1.76
C HIS A 184 -7.99 -11.21 -1.46
N PRO A 185 -9.24 -11.13 -0.95
CA PRO A 185 -10.04 -12.33 -0.69
C PRO A 185 -10.42 -13.09 -1.97
N VAL A 186 -10.54 -12.41 -3.11
CA VAL A 186 -10.83 -13.05 -4.40
C VAL A 186 -9.62 -13.85 -4.87
N LEU A 187 -8.41 -13.29 -4.79
CA LEU A 187 -7.17 -14.02 -5.10
C LEU A 187 -7.03 -15.28 -4.24
N ASN A 188 -7.23 -15.17 -2.92
CA ASN A 188 -7.19 -16.33 -2.02
C ASN A 188 -8.23 -17.40 -2.37
N ARG A 189 -9.40 -16.99 -2.90
CA ARG A 189 -10.39 -17.94 -3.42
C ARG A 189 -9.92 -18.59 -4.73
N LEU A 190 -9.35 -17.82 -5.65
CA LEU A 190 -8.83 -18.34 -6.92
C LEU A 190 -7.66 -19.30 -6.70
N ILE A 191 -6.77 -19.03 -5.74
CA ILE A 191 -5.68 -19.94 -5.35
C ILE A 191 -6.25 -21.27 -4.87
N ARG A 192 -7.26 -21.25 -3.99
CA ARG A 192 -7.91 -22.48 -3.53
C ARG A 192 -8.56 -23.27 -4.66
N ILE A 193 -9.30 -22.60 -5.55
CA ILE A 193 -9.89 -23.23 -6.74
C ILE A 193 -8.80 -23.83 -7.63
N SER A 194 -7.69 -23.11 -7.81
CA SER A 194 -6.55 -23.59 -8.59
C SER A 194 -5.95 -24.86 -8.01
N ASN A 195 -5.79 -24.93 -6.69
CA ASN A 195 -5.29 -26.15 -6.05
C ASN A 195 -6.18 -27.36 -6.37
N TYR A 196 -7.50 -27.22 -6.28
CA TYR A 196 -8.43 -28.30 -6.62
C TYR A 196 -8.31 -28.74 -8.09
N VAL A 197 -8.23 -27.79 -9.03
CA VAL A 197 -8.08 -28.10 -10.46
C VAL A 197 -6.75 -28.79 -10.75
N ILE A 198 -5.66 -28.32 -10.13
CA ILE A 198 -4.33 -28.92 -10.29
C ILE A 198 -4.30 -30.34 -9.72
N GLU A 199 -4.90 -30.56 -8.54
CA GLU A 199 -4.98 -31.88 -7.91
C GLU A 199 -5.81 -32.87 -8.72
N ASP A 200 -6.92 -32.43 -9.30
CA ASP A 200 -7.79 -33.29 -10.13
C ASP A 200 -7.07 -33.73 -11.42
N ALA A 201 -6.37 -32.81 -12.08
CA ALA A 201 -5.61 -33.11 -13.29
C ALA A 201 -4.32 -33.93 -13.05
N GLY A 202 -3.89 -34.08 -11.81
CA GLY A 202 -2.79 -34.95 -11.40
C GLY A 202 -3.20 -36.40 -11.08
N LYS A 203 -4.51 -36.69 -11.05
CA LYS A 203 -5.06 -38.04 -10.93
C LYS A 203 -5.28 -38.67 -12.31
#